data_AF-A0A7X4HH78-F1
#
_entry.id   AF-A0A7X4HH78-F1
#
_cell.length_a   1.000
_cell.length_b   1.000
_cell.length_c   1.000
_cell.angle_alpha   90.00
_cell.angle_beta   90.00
_cell.angle_gamma   90.00
#
_symmetry.space_group_name_H-M   'P 1'
#
loop_
_entity.id
_entity.type
_entity.pdbx_description
1 polymer ?
#
loop_
_entity_poly.entity_id
_entity_poly.type
_entity_poly.pdbx_seq_one_letter_code
_entity_poly.pdbx_strand_id
1 'polypeptide(L)'
;MANQDQHDGDNGTPQLPPAAPSTAVDGAAKPAFAGAARRRFATKGAAAVGAILTVKSQPGMACSICHSPSGFASGNLNSHNPHVVVCQGLSPGYWKMHQSSWHSSCISTTKFHRKFNCSSTSSFYGKEMQFLLDHQSYDQDNVAMHCIAAYQNALKGYTSFLKPDRVQAIWNEYWRTGGSGRGYYTPMAGKKWYGPEITAYLRGTMD
;
A
#
# COMPACT_ATOMS: atom_id res chain seq x y z
N MET A 1 -35.06 38.04 64.86
CA MET A 1 -34.86 36.58 64.87
C MET A 1 -34.50 36.16 63.43
N ALA A 2 -33.22 35.83 63.19
CA ALA A 2 -32.70 34.46 62.97
C ALA A 2 -33.00 33.94 61.54
N ASN A 3 -32.00 33.99 60.63
CA ASN A 3 -31.16 32.87 60.12
C ASN A 3 -31.96 31.92 59.19
N GLN A 4 -31.75 31.79 57.86
CA GLN A 4 -30.55 31.45 57.06
C GLN A 4 -29.72 30.27 57.59
N ASP A 5 -29.65 29.18 56.80
CA ASP A 5 -28.51 28.26 56.54
C ASP A 5 -29.04 26.98 55.84
N GLN A 6 -28.66 26.66 54.58
CA GLN A 6 -27.48 25.84 54.15
C GLN A 6 -27.72 24.32 54.33
N HIS A 7 -27.31 23.35 53.50
CA HIS A 7 -26.65 23.23 52.19
C HIS A 7 -26.69 21.72 51.80
N ASP A 8 -26.52 21.47 50.49
CA ASP A 8 -25.85 20.32 49.85
C ASP A 8 -26.30 18.86 50.00
N GLY A 9 -26.14 18.15 48.88
CA GLY A 9 -26.55 16.77 48.64
C GLY A 9 -25.42 15.75 48.73
N ASP A 10 -25.74 14.48 48.43
CA ASP A 10 -24.82 13.50 47.85
C ASP A 10 -25.58 12.26 47.36
N ASN A 11 -25.01 11.65 46.32
CA ASN A 11 -25.44 10.48 45.56
C ASN A 11 -24.51 9.31 45.94
N GLY A 12 -25.04 8.16 46.35
CA GLY A 12 -24.17 7.00 46.61
C GLY A 12 -24.90 5.73 47.04
N THR A 13 -25.04 4.79 46.12
CA THR A 13 -25.50 3.41 46.39
C THR A 13 -24.38 2.54 46.99
N PRO A 14 -24.67 1.58 47.90
CA PRO A 14 -23.66 0.90 48.72
C PRO A 14 -23.02 -0.37 48.12
N GLN A 15 -21.90 -0.80 48.69
CA GLN A 15 -20.95 -1.82 48.20
C GLN A 15 -20.75 -3.03 49.16
N LEU A 16 -20.64 -4.26 48.58
CA LEU A 16 -19.97 -5.57 48.96
C LEU A 16 -20.29 -6.32 50.29
N PRO A 17 -19.86 -7.62 50.55
CA PRO A 17 -18.89 -8.57 49.89
C PRO A 17 -19.37 -10.09 49.85
N PRO A 18 -18.57 -11.21 49.81
CA PRO A 18 -17.18 -11.57 49.38
C PRO A 18 -17.00 -12.90 48.52
N ALA A 19 -15.73 -13.18 48.13
CA ALA A 19 -14.99 -14.48 48.02
C ALA A 19 -15.06 -15.41 46.75
N ALA A 20 -13.86 -15.82 46.30
CA ALA A 20 -13.55 -16.91 45.33
C ALA A 20 -13.43 -18.29 46.05
N PRO A 21 -13.44 -19.48 45.38
CA PRO A 21 -12.27 -20.00 44.62
C PRO A 21 -12.57 -20.93 43.40
N SER A 22 -11.47 -21.35 42.76
CA SER A 22 -11.15 -22.20 41.58
C SER A 22 -11.88 -23.55 41.35
N THR A 23 -12.01 -23.98 40.07
CA THR A 23 -11.54 -25.28 39.52
C THR A 23 -11.83 -25.45 38.01
N ALA A 24 -10.96 -26.19 37.31
CA ALA A 24 -10.93 -26.48 35.87
C ALA A 24 -11.81 -27.66 35.45
N VAL A 25 -12.26 -27.76 34.18
CA VAL A 25 -12.04 -28.89 33.23
C VAL A 25 -12.67 -28.68 31.83
N ASP A 26 -12.06 -29.38 30.88
CA ASP A 26 -12.10 -29.47 29.41
C ASP A 26 -13.42 -29.60 28.61
N GLY A 27 -13.33 -29.22 27.33
CA GLY A 27 -13.89 -30.01 26.20
C GLY A 27 -15.07 -29.42 25.42
N ALA A 28 -14.85 -28.95 24.19
CA ALA A 28 -15.89 -28.40 23.29
C ALA A 28 -15.93 -29.09 21.91
N ALA A 29 -17.04 -29.76 21.57
CA ALA A 29 -17.38 -30.28 20.22
C ALA A 29 -18.79 -29.82 19.75
N LYS A 30 -18.98 -29.58 18.42
CA LYS A 30 -19.92 -28.60 17.78
C LYS A 30 -21.40 -29.03 17.64
N PRO A 31 -22.40 -28.11 17.47
CA PRO A 31 -23.79 -28.50 17.23
C PRO A 31 -24.19 -28.47 15.74
N ALA A 32 -25.21 -29.26 15.39
CA ALA A 32 -25.97 -29.18 14.14
C ALA A 32 -27.37 -28.60 14.41
N PHE A 33 -27.92 -27.83 13.46
CA PHE A 33 -29.23 -27.16 13.52
C PHE A 33 -30.20 -27.72 12.48
N ALA A 34 -31.45 -28.01 12.87
CA ALA A 34 -32.61 -28.17 11.99
C ALA A 34 -33.61 -27.02 12.21
N GLY A 35 -34.26 -26.57 11.12
CA GLY A 35 -34.98 -25.29 10.97
C GLY A 35 -36.33 -25.15 11.69
N ALA A 36 -37.11 -24.09 11.52
CA ALA A 36 -37.06 -22.98 10.57
C ALA A 36 -37.80 -21.75 11.14
N ALA A 37 -37.53 -20.59 10.51
CA ALA A 37 -38.19 -19.28 10.62
C ALA A 37 -37.66 -18.29 11.69
N ARG A 38 -37.03 -17.23 11.16
CA ARG A 38 -36.21 -16.17 11.78
C ARG A 38 -34.83 -16.72 12.16
N ARG A 39 -33.73 -16.19 11.59
CA ARG A 39 -32.34 -16.64 11.86
C ARG A 39 -31.96 -16.37 13.32
N ARG A 40 -32.54 -17.16 14.21
CA ARG A 40 -32.14 -17.36 15.59
C ARG A 40 -30.95 -18.30 15.52
N PHE A 41 -29.74 -17.74 15.52
CA PHE A 41 -28.57 -18.50 15.93
C PHE A 41 -28.84 -18.89 17.37
N ALA A 42 -29.34 -20.12 17.60
CA ALA A 42 -29.73 -20.50 18.94
C ALA A 42 -28.51 -20.44 19.85
N THR A 43 -28.64 -19.61 20.87
CA THR A 43 -28.82 -20.10 22.23
C THR A 43 -28.49 -21.59 22.38
N LYS A 44 -27.23 -21.82 22.79
CA LYS A 44 -26.70 -22.98 23.51
C LYS A 44 -26.32 -24.21 22.67
N GLY A 45 -25.01 -24.42 22.60
CA GLY A 45 -24.36 -25.66 22.21
C GLY A 45 -22.97 -25.35 21.68
N ALA A 46 -21.92 -25.59 22.47
CA ALA A 46 -20.53 -25.57 22.02
C ALA A 46 -20.45 -26.35 20.69
N ALA A 47 -19.74 -25.86 19.66
CA ALA A 47 -18.33 -25.65 19.69
C ALA A 47 -17.73 -25.04 18.42
N ALA A 48 -16.51 -24.57 18.65
CA ALA A 48 -15.35 -24.66 17.78
C ALA A 48 -15.55 -24.31 16.31
N VAL A 49 -15.84 -23.07 15.97
CA VAL A 49 -15.24 -22.53 14.74
C VAL A 49 -14.54 -21.24 15.12
N GLY A 50 -13.38 -21.38 15.75
CA GLY A 50 -12.40 -20.30 15.73
C GLY A 50 -12.14 -20.03 14.25
N ALA A 51 -12.55 -18.86 13.77
CA ALA A 51 -12.05 -18.37 12.50
C ALA A 51 -10.54 -18.17 12.71
N ILE A 52 -9.76 -19.18 12.33
CA ILE A 52 -8.32 -19.03 12.21
C ILE A 52 -8.15 -18.03 11.07
N LEU A 53 -7.97 -16.76 11.43
CA LEU A 53 -7.53 -15.72 10.50
C LEU A 53 -6.11 -16.09 10.11
N THR A 54 -5.97 -16.93 9.08
CA THR A 54 -4.70 -17.19 8.45
C THR A 54 -4.29 -15.91 7.71
N VAL A 55 -3.68 -14.98 8.44
CA VAL A 55 -2.88 -13.93 7.83
C VAL A 55 -1.74 -14.64 7.13
N LYS A 56 -1.87 -14.76 5.81
CA LYS A 56 -0.79 -15.22 4.95
C LYS A 56 0.26 -14.11 4.95
N SER A 57 1.17 -14.14 5.94
CA SER A 57 2.45 -13.46 5.79
C SER A 57 3.19 -14.22 4.69
N GLN A 58 3.54 -13.54 3.61
CA GLN A 58 4.60 -14.03 2.72
C GLN A 58 5.92 -13.51 3.30
N PRO A 59 6.72 -14.34 3.98
CA PRO A 59 8.12 -14.03 4.19
C PRO A 59 8.87 -14.50 2.95
N GLY A 60 9.37 -13.55 2.15
CA GLY A 60 10.17 -13.86 0.98
C GLY A 60 10.72 -12.57 0.41
N MET A 61 12.00 -12.33 0.64
CA MET A 61 12.74 -11.18 0.11
C MET A 61 12.82 -11.29 -1.43
N ALA A 62 11.93 -10.60 -2.11
CA ALA A 62 11.94 -10.22 -3.53
C ALA A 62 10.70 -9.32 -3.73
N CYS A 63 10.83 -8.17 -4.40
CA CYS A 63 9.72 -7.32 -4.88
C CYS A 63 8.41 -7.46 -4.07
N SER A 64 8.31 -6.75 -2.95
CA SER A 64 7.22 -6.89 -1.97
C SER A 64 5.83 -6.51 -2.51
N ILE A 65 5.75 -5.88 -3.69
CA ILE A 65 4.52 -5.41 -4.31
C ILE A 65 4.42 -5.93 -5.75
N CYS A 66 3.57 -6.93 -5.97
CA CYS A 66 3.31 -7.52 -7.29
C CYS A 66 1.92 -7.13 -7.84
N HIS A 67 1.45 -5.93 -7.54
CA HIS A 67 0.08 -5.50 -7.83
C HIS A 67 0.06 -4.18 -8.57
N SER A 68 -0.95 -3.98 -9.42
CA SER A 68 -1.20 -2.68 -10.05
C SER A 68 -1.43 -1.60 -9.00
N PRO A 69 -1.27 -0.30 -9.33
CA PRO A 69 -1.46 0.78 -8.38
C PRO A 69 -2.84 0.74 -7.70
N SER A 70 -3.89 0.42 -8.46
CA SER A 70 -5.24 0.23 -7.92
C SER A 70 -5.35 -0.98 -6.99
N GLY A 71 -4.66 -2.09 -7.30
CA GLY A 71 -4.65 -3.29 -6.44
C GLY A 71 -3.92 -3.08 -5.11
N PHE A 72 -2.83 -2.32 -5.13
CA PHE A 72 -2.14 -1.89 -3.90
C PHE A 72 -2.99 -0.89 -3.10
N ALA A 73 -3.65 0.05 -3.79
CA ALA A 73 -4.58 0.98 -3.15
C ALA A 73 -5.79 0.30 -2.48
N SER A 74 -6.29 -0.81 -3.05
CA SER A 74 -7.48 -1.54 -2.60
C SER A 74 -7.21 -2.67 -1.59
N GLY A 75 -5.98 -2.83 -1.11
CA GLY A 75 -5.67 -3.83 -0.07
C GLY A 75 -5.50 -5.27 -0.57
N ASN A 76 -4.87 -5.46 -1.73
CA ASN A 76 -4.40 -6.78 -2.18
C ASN A 76 -5.51 -7.83 -2.42
N LEU A 77 -6.58 -7.43 -3.12
CA LEU A 77 -7.63 -8.37 -3.54
C LEU A 77 -7.16 -9.12 -4.79
N ASN A 78 -7.10 -10.46 -4.71
CA ASN A 78 -6.72 -11.30 -5.84
C ASN A 78 -7.74 -11.17 -6.99
N SER A 79 -7.25 -10.88 -8.19
CA SER A 79 -8.04 -10.97 -9.43
C SER A 79 -8.40 -12.44 -9.68
N HIS A 80 -9.67 -12.70 -9.99
CA HIS A 80 -10.18 -14.05 -10.35
C HIS A 80 -9.61 -14.58 -11.68
N ASN A 81 -8.83 -13.75 -12.41
CA ASN A 81 -8.11 -14.14 -13.61
C ASN A 81 -6.61 -14.22 -13.29
N PRO A 82 -6.00 -15.43 -13.26
CA PRO A 82 -4.59 -15.63 -12.99
C PRO A 82 -3.78 -15.31 -14.25
N HIS A 83 -3.70 -14.03 -14.63
CA HIS A 83 -2.63 -13.62 -15.52
C HIS A 83 -1.31 -13.83 -14.76
N VAL A 84 -0.32 -14.45 -15.41
CA VAL A 84 1.00 -14.68 -14.80
C VAL A 84 1.58 -13.34 -14.35
N VAL A 85 1.60 -13.12 -13.03
CA VAL A 85 2.16 -11.92 -12.43
C VAL A 85 3.67 -12.13 -12.34
N VAL A 86 4.42 -11.44 -13.21
CA VAL A 86 5.87 -11.39 -13.15
C VAL A 86 6.25 -10.23 -12.26
N CYS A 87 7.08 -10.51 -11.27
CA CYS A 87 7.42 -9.61 -10.19
C CYS A 87 8.92 -9.71 -9.87
N GLN A 88 9.73 -9.36 -10.87
CA GLN A 88 11.19 -9.44 -10.83
C GLN A 88 11.82 -8.07 -11.07
N GLY A 89 11.16 -7.00 -10.60
CA GLY A 89 11.62 -5.64 -10.81
C GLY A 89 13.00 -5.42 -10.20
N LEU A 90 13.85 -4.66 -10.89
CA LEU A 90 15.20 -4.32 -10.45
C LEU A 90 15.25 -2.85 -9.97
N SER A 91 16.07 -2.61 -8.95
CA SER A 91 16.19 -1.31 -8.32
C SER A 91 16.84 -0.25 -9.22
N PRO A 92 16.64 1.06 -8.95
CA PRO A 92 17.32 2.14 -9.67
C PRO A 92 18.85 2.02 -9.63
N GLY A 93 19.40 1.59 -8.49
CA GLY A 93 20.85 1.38 -8.33
C GLY A 93 21.40 0.29 -9.24
N TYR A 94 20.64 -0.79 -9.46
CA TYR A 94 21.01 -1.83 -10.42
C TYR A 94 21.11 -1.27 -11.84
N TRP A 95 20.07 -0.54 -12.29
CA TRP A 95 20.03 0.05 -13.63
C TRP A 95 21.13 1.08 -13.86
N LYS A 96 21.53 1.82 -12.82
CA LYS A 96 22.66 2.76 -12.89
C LYS A 96 23.98 2.05 -13.23
N MET A 97 24.23 0.90 -12.61
CA MET A 97 25.46 0.12 -12.84
C MET A 97 25.41 -0.70 -14.14
N HIS A 98 24.21 -1.10 -14.60
CA HIS A 98 24.02 -1.99 -15.74
C HIS A 98 23.45 -1.29 -16.98
N GLN A 99 24.09 -0.20 -17.43
CA GLN A 99 23.62 0.60 -18.58
C GLN A 99 23.51 -0.19 -19.89
N SER A 100 24.40 -1.16 -20.10
CA SER A 100 24.34 -2.06 -21.26
C SER A 100 23.10 -2.97 -21.29
N SER A 101 22.47 -3.19 -20.14
CA SER A 101 21.27 -4.03 -20.00
C SER A 101 19.97 -3.28 -20.25
N TRP A 102 20.04 -1.95 -20.45
CA TRP A 102 18.88 -1.11 -20.73
C TRP A 102 18.18 -1.56 -22.01
N HIS A 103 16.88 -1.32 -22.06
CA HIS A 103 16.11 -1.64 -23.25
C HIS A 103 16.46 -0.71 -24.42
N SER A 104 16.51 -1.22 -25.65
CA SER A 104 16.92 -0.45 -26.84
C SER A 104 16.03 0.76 -27.12
N SER A 105 14.75 0.69 -26.76
CA SER A 105 13.79 1.81 -26.93
C SER A 105 13.97 2.95 -25.92
N CYS A 106 14.82 2.75 -24.91
CA CYS A 106 15.06 3.65 -23.80
C CYS A 106 16.46 3.39 -23.22
N ILE A 107 17.47 3.97 -23.87
CA ILE A 107 18.88 3.89 -23.47
C ILE A 107 19.22 4.95 -22.41
N SER A 108 20.34 4.79 -21.72
CA SER A 108 20.78 5.65 -20.61
C SER A 108 20.92 7.14 -20.98
N THR A 109 21.35 7.42 -22.21
CA THR A 109 21.52 8.78 -22.76
C THR A 109 20.22 9.41 -23.26
N THR A 110 19.10 8.67 -23.24
CA THR A 110 17.80 9.20 -23.61
C THR A 110 17.44 10.34 -22.66
N LYS A 111 17.01 11.47 -23.24
CA LYS A 111 16.58 12.62 -22.43
C LYS A 111 15.24 12.31 -21.76
N PHE A 112 15.11 12.69 -20.49
CA PHE A 112 13.93 12.40 -19.66
C PHE A 112 12.62 12.89 -20.30
N HIS A 113 12.62 14.12 -20.80
CA HIS A 113 11.47 14.76 -21.45
C HIS A 113 10.92 14.01 -22.67
N ARG A 114 11.70 13.09 -23.28
CA ARG A 114 11.22 12.27 -24.41
C ARG A 114 10.28 11.15 -24.01
N LYS A 115 10.32 10.72 -22.75
CA LYS A 115 9.48 9.63 -22.24
C LYS A 115 8.54 10.10 -21.12
N PHE A 116 8.93 11.10 -20.36
CA PHE A 116 8.19 11.62 -19.23
C PHE A 116 7.90 13.10 -19.44
N ASN A 117 6.67 13.54 -19.19
CA ASN A 117 6.32 14.94 -19.39
C ASN A 117 7.03 15.82 -18.37
N CYS A 118 7.71 16.86 -18.82
CA CYS A 118 8.26 17.89 -17.95
C CYS A 118 8.25 19.25 -18.65
N SER A 119 8.18 20.33 -17.89
CA SER A 119 8.27 21.69 -18.45
C SER A 119 9.67 21.94 -19.01
N SER A 120 9.80 22.72 -20.09
CA SER A 120 11.09 23.18 -20.61
C SER A 120 11.89 24.02 -19.61
N THR A 121 11.20 24.63 -18.65
CA THR A 121 11.79 25.41 -17.55
C THR A 121 12.17 24.57 -16.34
N SER A 122 11.86 23.27 -16.33
CA SER A 122 12.14 22.40 -15.18
C SER A 122 13.59 21.90 -15.19
N SER A 123 14.14 21.62 -14.01
CA SER A 123 15.47 21.02 -13.85
C SER A 123 15.61 19.63 -14.47
N PHE A 124 14.48 18.95 -14.77
CA PHE A 124 14.44 17.67 -15.47
C PHE A 124 14.61 17.81 -17.00
N TYR A 125 14.38 19.00 -17.55
CA TYR A 125 14.44 19.21 -18.98
C TYR A 125 15.87 19.05 -19.50
N GLY A 126 16.01 18.34 -20.62
CA GLY A 126 17.33 18.04 -21.22
C GLY A 126 18.25 17.12 -20.40
N LYS A 127 17.85 16.66 -19.21
CA LYS A 127 18.63 15.69 -18.41
C LYS A 127 18.50 14.29 -18.98
N GLU A 128 19.58 13.53 -18.85
CA GLU A 128 19.62 12.12 -19.24
C GLU A 128 18.99 11.26 -18.16
N MET A 129 18.35 10.16 -18.55
CA MET A 129 17.71 9.26 -17.59
C MET A 129 18.71 8.69 -16.59
N GLN A 130 19.92 8.35 -17.03
CA GLN A 130 20.96 7.89 -16.13
C GLN A 130 21.33 8.92 -15.07
N PHE A 131 21.39 10.20 -15.44
CA PHE A 131 21.69 11.27 -14.49
C PHE A 131 20.60 11.39 -13.41
N LEU A 132 19.35 11.12 -13.77
CA LEU A 132 18.21 11.13 -12.86
C LEU A 132 18.05 9.86 -12.02
N LEU A 133 18.93 8.86 -12.19
CA LEU A 133 18.99 7.72 -11.28
C LEU A 133 19.76 8.03 -9.98
N ASP A 134 20.34 9.22 -9.87
CA ASP A 134 20.90 9.75 -8.64
C ASP A 134 19.93 10.72 -7.95
N HIS A 135 20.05 10.83 -6.63
CA HIS A 135 19.25 11.77 -5.86
C HIS A 135 19.44 13.20 -6.38
N GLN A 136 18.32 13.85 -6.69
CA GLN A 136 18.28 15.22 -7.16
C GLN A 136 17.68 16.12 -6.10
N SER A 137 18.32 17.26 -5.82
CA SER A 137 17.81 18.24 -4.85
C SER A 137 16.43 18.81 -5.20
N TYR A 138 16.03 18.73 -6.47
CA TYR A 138 14.74 19.17 -7.00
C TYR A 138 13.71 18.03 -7.15
N ASP A 139 14.05 16.82 -6.70
CA ASP A 139 13.16 15.65 -6.62
C ASP A 139 13.23 15.06 -5.21
N GLN A 140 12.58 15.73 -4.27
CA GLN A 140 12.75 15.47 -2.84
C GLN A 140 12.40 14.03 -2.44
N ASP A 141 11.45 13.42 -3.15
CA ASP A 141 10.98 12.06 -2.91
C ASP A 141 11.59 11.02 -3.87
N ASN A 142 12.52 11.43 -4.74
CA ASN A 142 13.16 10.58 -5.76
C ASN A 142 12.15 9.88 -6.69
N VAL A 143 11.01 10.53 -6.97
CA VAL A 143 9.95 9.93 -7.78
C VAL A 143 10.46 9.65 -9.19
N ALA A 144 11.25 10.55 -9.78
CA ALA A 144 11.78 10.39 -11.13
C ALA A 144 12.70 9.17 -11.23
N MET A 145 13.61 9.02 -10.25
CA MET A 145 14.52 7.88 -10.15
C MET A 145 13.76 6.55 -10.14
N HIS A 146 12.74 6.43 -9.29
CA HIS A 146 11.93 5.22 -9.19
C HIS A 146 11.04 5.01 -10.43
N CYS A 147 10.51 6.07 -11.04
CA CYS A 147 9.77 5.98 -12.30
C CYS A 147 10.63 5.45 -13.46
N ILE A 148 11.88 5.91 -13.58
CA ILE A 148 12.80 5.45 -14.63
C ILE A 148 13.09 3.95 -14.46
N ALA A 149 13.41 3.52 -13.24
CA ALA A 149 13.66 2.10 -12.96
C ALA A 149 12.43 1.23 -13.24
N ALA A 150 11.25 1.65 -12.78
CA ALA A 150 10.00 0.94 -13.02
C ALA A 150 9.66 0.86 -14.52
N TYR A 151 9.95 1.92 -15.28
CA TYR A 151 9.77 1.93 -16.72
C TYR A 151 10.71 0.95 -17.45
N GLN A 152 11.98 0.86 -17.04
CA GLN A 152 12.91 -0.15 -17.58
C GLN A 152 12.47 -1.57 -17.23
N ASN A 153 12.01 -1.81 -16.00
CA ASN A 153 11.46 -3.10 -15.58
C ASN A 153 10.25 -3.50 -16.42
N ALA A 154 9.35 -2.55 -16.69
CA ALA A 154 8.17 -2.75 -17.53
C ALA A 154 8.54 -3.07 -18.98
N LEU A 155 9.54 -2.39 -19.55
CA LEU A 155 10.03 -2.66 -20.90
C LEU A 155 10.69 -4.03 -21.05
N LYS A 156 11.39 -4.49 -20.01
CA LYS A 156 12.05 -5.81 -20.00
C LYS A 156 11.09 -6.95 -19.66
N GLY A 157 9.86 -6.65 -19.29
CA GLY A 157 8.85 -7.63 -18.91
C GLY A 157 9.04 -8.19 -17.48
N TYR A 158 9.86 -7.55 -16.65
CA TYR A 158 10.06 -7.94 -15.26
C TYR A 158 8.86 -7.61 -14.36
N THR A 159 8.00 -6.70 -14.82
CA THR A 159 6.74 -6.37 -14.16
C THR A 159 5.59 -6.51 -15.16
N SER A 160 4.77 -7.56 -15.03
CA SER A 160 3.62 -7.75 -15.95
C SER A 160 2.39 -6.91 -15.57
N PHE A 161 2.29 -6.50 -14.30
CA PHE A 161 1.19 -5.69 -13.75
C PHE A 161 1.36 -4.17 -13.98
N LEU A 162 2.60 -3.71 -14.14
CA LEU A 162 2.94 -2.31 -14.32
C LEU A 162 3.56 -2.12 -15.71
N LYS A 163 2.73 -1.73 -16.67
CA LYS A 163 3.13 -1.48 -18.07
C LYS A 163 3.80 -0.10 -18.24
N PRO A 164 4.62 0.10 -19.28
CA PRO A 164 5.29 1.38 -19.54
C PRO A 164 4.33 2.57 -19.56
N ASP A 165 3.17 2.43 -20.23
CA ASP A 165 2.15 3.49 -20.31
C ASP A 165 1.60 3.89 -18.94
N ARG A 166 1.50 2.93 -18.01
CA ARG A 166 1.02 3.18 -16.65
C ARG A 166 2.08 3.93 -15.83
N VAL A 167 3.36 3.59 -15.98
CA VAL A 167 4.45 4.33 -15.31
C VAL A 167 4.49 5.78 -15.80
N GLN A 168 4.34 5.99 -17.11
CA GLN A 168 4.25 7.34 -17.68
C GLN A 168 3.02 8.09 -17.18
N ALA A 169 1.86 7.42 -17.07
CA ALA A 169 0.65 8.05 -16.52
C ALA A 169 0.82 8.49 -15.06
N ILE A 170 1.46 7.67 -14.22
CA ILE A 170 1.77 8.01 -12.82
C ILE A 170 2.60 9.30 -12.77
N TRP A 171 3.69 9.34 -13.53
CA TRP A 171 4.55 10.53 -13.60
C TRP A 171 3.80 11.75 -14.13
N ASN A 172 3.05 11.60 -15.22
CA ASN A 172 2.37 12.70 -15.87
C ASN A 172 1.31 13.34 -14.98
N GLU A 173 0.56 12.54 -14.21
CA GLU A 173 -0.41 13.06 -13.24
C GLU A 173 0.29 13.74 -12.06
N TYR A 174 1.32 13.11 -11.49
CA TYR A 174 2.15 13.68 -10.44
C TYR A 174 2.74 15.04 -10.84
N TRP A 175 3.31 15.12 -12.05
CA TRP A 175 3.86 16.34 -12.60
C TRP A 175 2.78 17.42 -12.80
N ARG A 176 1.65 17.06 -13.42
CA ARG A 176 0.55 18.00 -13.71
C ARG A 176 -0.08 18.58 -12.45
N THR A 177 -0.12 17.82 -11.36
CA THR A 177 -0.79 18.21 -10.11
C THR A 177 0.10 19.02 -9.16
N GLY A 178 1.39 19.17 -9.47
CA GLY A 178 2.30 20.00 -8.69
C GLY A 178 3.75 19.53 -8.64
N GLY A 179 4.06 18.33 -9.13
CA GLY A 179 5.42 17.78 -9.14
C GLY A 179 6.03 17.66 -7.74
N SER A 180 7.34 17.85 -7.64
CA SER A 180 8.08 17.75 -6.37
C SER A 180 7.44 18.62 -5.27
N GLY A 181 7.03 17.97 -4.17
CA GLY A 181 6.51 18.61 -2.96
C GLY A 181 4.99 18.80 -2.88
N ARG A 182 4.24 18.74 -3.98
CA ARG A 182 2.76 18.92 -3.97
C ARG A 182 1.99 18.02 -4.95
N GLY A 183 2.69 17.38 -5.88
CA GLY A 183 2.12 16.49 -6.87
C GLY A 183 1.52 15.24 -6.23
N TYR A 184 0.49 14.72 -6.86
CA TYR A 184 -0.16 13.48 -6.47
C TYR A 184 -0.61 12.67 -7.69
N TYR A 185 -0.76 11.37 -7.48
CA TYR A 185 -1.34 10.42 -8.41
C TYR A 185 -2.58 9.78 -7.78
N THR A 186 -3.62 9.54 -8.57
CA THR A 186 -4.90 9.00 -8.09
C THR A 186 -5.06 7.57 -8.60
N PRO A 187 -4.54 6.54 -7.91
CA PRO A 187 -4.67 5.14 -8.33
C PRO A 187 -6.13 4.66 -8.38
N MET A 188 -6.99 5.26 -7.55
CA MET A 188 -8.42 4.97 -7.44
C MET A 188 -9.17 6.24 -7.02
N ALA A 189 -10.45 6.34 -7.40
CA ALA A 189 -11.30 7.47 -7.01
C ALA A 189 -11.26 7.70 -5.50
N GLY A 190 -10.96 8.94 -5.10
CA GLY A 190 -10.92 9.35 -3.69
C GLY A 190 -9.61 9.06 -2.94
N LYS A 191 -8.66 8.30 -3.51
CA LYS A 191 -7.35 8.05 -2.89
C LYS A 191 -6.25 8.74 -3.68
N LYS A 192 -5.56 9.67 -3.04
CA LYS A 192 -4.40 10.39 -3.61
C LYS A 192 -3.13 9.84 -3.02
N TRP A 193 -2.13 9.62 -3.86
CA TRP A 193 -0.77 9.28 -3.47
C TRP A 193 0.17 10.42 -3.75
N TYR A 194 0.86 10.89 -2.73
CA TYR A 194 1.89 11.91 -2.85
C TYR A 194 3.27 11.28 -3.12
N GLY A 195 4.29 12.10 -3.37
CA GLY A 195 5.64 11.66 -3.69
C GLY A 195 6.16 10.49 -2.84
N PRO A 196 6.08 10.54 -1.50
CA PRO A 196 6.53 9.43 -0.64
C PRO A 196 5.77 8.12 -0.87
N GLU A 197 4.45 8.18 -1.09
CA GLU A 197 3.61 7.00 -1.31
C GLU A 197 3.84 6.40 -2.70
N ILE A 198 4.01 7.25 -3.72
CA ILE A 198 4.38 6.83 -5.08
C ILE A 198 5.73 6.12 -5.03
N THR A 199 6.73 6.73 -4.37
CA THR A 199 8.07 6.14 -4.21
C THR A 199 8.02 4.84 -3.41
N ALA A 200 7.25 4.77 -2.32
CA ALA A 200 7.10 3.55 -1.53
C ALA A 200 6.49 2.41 -2.35
N TYR A 201 5.43 2.69 -3.13
CA TYR A 201 4.83 1.73 -4.04
C TYR A 201 5.83 1.26 -5.09
N LEU A 202 6.45 2.20 -5.83
CA LEU A 202 7.40 1.87 -6.88
C LEU A 202 8.61 1.10 -6.33
N ARG A 203 9.19 1.51 -5.20
CA ARG A 203 10.28 0.79 -4.54
C ARG A 203 9.88 -0.65 -4.20
N GLY A 204 8.69 -0.85 -3.64
CA GLY A 204 8.22 -2.21 -3.34
C GLY A 204 8.02 -3.07 -4.60
N THR A 205 7.87 -2.46 -5.78
CA THR A 205 7.85 -3.18 -7.07
C THR A 205 9.25 -3.52 -7.63
N MET A 206 10.34 -3.19 -6.91
CA MET A 206 11.71 -3.21 -7.43
C MET A 206 12.79 -3.62 -6.40
N ASP A 207 12.39 -4.20 -5.26
CA ASP A 207 13.31 -4.64 -4.19
C ASP A 207 14.09 -5.91 -4.55
#